data_AF-A0A174T7R8-F1
#
_entry.id   AF-A0A174T7R8-F1
#
_cell.length_a   1.000
_cell.length_b   1.000
_cell.length_c   1.000
_cell.angle_alpha   90.00
_cell.angle_beta   90.00
_cell.angle_gamma   90.00
#
_symmetry.space_group_name_H-M   'P 1'
#
loop_
_entity.id
_entity.type
_entity.pdbx_description
1 polymer ?
#
loop_
_entity_poly.entity_id
_entity_poly.type
_entity_poly.pdbx_seq_one_letter_code
_entity_poly.pdbx_strand_id
1 'polypeptide(L)'
;MSVLKNKRSVSSMEFYHNAIVLRREITMLLLRDFGIKDKVRSIKALYGVQGMEPEDEKKFREIIEKYELTAKIIEEYPAWLIDKMRNNIMNILHSMIMNITQANTIYPVCESEFYDRRNFQNHAIGNCEQLLQEMQYIISIIPVDAQKYMRYVDTIEKEIALLKGWRKSDNKILKKIKETEAKKTEEAKKTAEEKSTSQTDEKQV
;
A
#
# COMPACT_ATOMS: atom_id res chain seq x y z
N MET A 1 -9.15 -27.18 20.91
CA MET A 1 -9.19 -27.69 19.51
C MET A 1 -8.83 -26.55 18.57
N SER A 2 -7.79 -26.70 17.75
CA SER A 2 -7.38 -25.68 16.77
C SER A 2 -8.04 -25.96 15.43
N VAL A 3 -8.80 -25.01 14.89
CA VAL A 3 -9.45 -25.14 13.58
C VAL A 3 -8.36 -25.22 12.50
N LEU A 4 -8.50 -26.17 11.58
CA LEU A 4 -7.59 -26.37 10.45
C LEU A 4 -7.43 -25.05 9.65
N LYS A 5 -6.21 -24.72 9.22
CA LYS A 5 -5.85 -23.43 8.59
C LYS A 5 -6.76 -23.05 7.40
N ASN A 6 -7.22 -24.06 6.64
CA ASN A 6 -8.14 -23.92 5.50
C ASN A 6 -9.63 -23.74 5.88
N LYS A 7 -9.98 -23.92 7.16
CA LYS A 7 -11.35 -23.80 7.70
C LYS A 7 -11.51 -22.61 8.66
N ARG A 8 -10.46 -21.81 8.86
CA ARG A 8 -10.55 -20.58 9.66
C ARG A 8 -11.25 -19.49 8.85
N SER A 9 -12.33 -18.92 9.38
CA SER A 9 -12.93 -17.72 8.81
C SER A 9 -11.97 -16.54 9.00
N VAL A 10 -11.57 -15.91 7.90
CA VAL A 10 -10.85 -14.63 7.91
C VAL A 10 -11.69 -13.62 8.70
N SER A 11 -11.10 -12.93 9.67
CA SER A 11 -11.80 -11.88 10.42
C SER A 11 -12.32 -10.83 9.45
N SER A 12 -13.52 -10.28 9.66
CA SER A 12 -14.15 -9.35 8.71
C SER A 12 -13.32 -8.09 8.44
N MET A 13 -12.32 -7.82 9.28
CA MET A 13 -11.46 -6.64 9.23
C MET A 13 -9.96 -7.00 9.17
N GLU A 14 -9.61 -8.24 8.79
CA GLU A 14 -8.21 -8.68 8.73
C GLU A 14 -7.40 -7.85 7.73
N PHE A 15 -7.99 -7.46 6.59
CA PHE A 15 -7.34 -6.56 5.61
C PHE A 15 -6.92 -5.24 6.27
N TYR A 16 -7.79 -4.63 7.10
CA TYR A 16 -7.48 -3.35 7.72
C TYR A 16 -6.34 -3.47 8.74
N HIS A 17 -6.38 -4.53 9.56
CA HIS A 17 -5.33 -4.79 10.53
C HIS A 17 -3.99 -5.05 9.84
N ASN A 18 -3.99 -5.89 8.81
CA ASN A 18 -2.79 -6.24 8.05
C ASN A 18 -2.23 -5.01 7.31
N ALA A 19 -3.06 -4.15 6.74
CA ALA A 19 -2.65 -2.88 6.14
C ALA A 19 -1.97 -1.92 7.15
N ILE A 20 -2.51 -1.82 8.38
CA ILE A 20 -1.90 -1.00 9.45
C ILE A 20 -0.53 -1.55 9.85
N VAL A 21 -0.44 -2.88 10.05
CA VAL A 21 0.81 -3.54 10.40
C VAL A 21 1.84 -3.35 9.29
N LEU A 22 1.45 -3.59 8.03
CA LEU A 22 2.28 -3.39 6.85
C LEU A 22 2.84 -1.96 6.78
N ARG A 23 1.97 -0.95 6.95
CA ARG A 23 2.39 0.45 6.98
C ARG A 23 3.43 0.71 8.06
N ARG A 24 3.20 0.21 9.28
CA ARG A 24 4.15 0.37 10.41
C ARG A 24 5.48 -0.31 10.10
N GLU A 25 5.47 -1.55 9.65
CA GLU A 25 6.67 -2.34 9.39
C GLU A 25 7.54 -1.72 8.30
N ILE A 26 6.91 -1.23 7.22
CA ILE A 26 7.64 -0.53 6.15
C ILE A 26 8.14 0.83 6.64
N THR A 27 7.37 1.60 7.42
CA THR A 27 7.89 2.83 8.03
C THR A 27 9.15 2.56 8.87
N MET A 28 9.17 1.46 9.63
CA MET A 28 10.37 1.06 10.38
C MET A 28 11.56 0.66 9.49
N LEU A 29 11.31 0.11 8.29
CA LEU A 29 12.35 -0.12 7.28
C LEU A 29 12.92 1.19 6.76
N LEU A 30 12.06 2.17 6.45
CA LEU A 30 12.48 3.49 5.94
C LEU A 30 13.31 4.27 6.96
N LEU A 31 12.97 4.17 8.25
CA LEU A 31 13.73 4.79 9.36
C LEU A 31 15.14 4.20 9.54
N ARG A 32 15.40 3.03 8.96
CA ARG A 32 16.71 2.34 9.01
C ARG A 32 17.40 2.39 7.65
N ASP A 33 17.12 3.41 6.87
CA ASP A 33 17.68 3.64 5.54
C ASP A 33 17.60 2.40 4.67
N PHE A 34 16.41 1.81 4.56
CA PHE A 34 16.19 0.61 3.74
C PHE A 34 16.98 -0.63 4.21
N GLY A 35 17.61 -0.57 5.39
CA GLY A 35 18.52 -1.60 5.87
C GLY A 35 19.87 -1.60 5.15
N ILE A 36 20.24 -0.49 4.52
CA ILE A 36 21.58 -0.25 3.97
C ILE A 36 22.59 -0.44 5.10
N LYS A 37 23.61 -1.26 4.87
CA LYS A 37 24.78 -1.28 5.73
C LYS A 37 25.68 -0.13 5.31
N ASP A 38 26.22 0.61 6.28
CA ASP A 38 27.21 1.64 6.02
C ASP A 38 28.32 1.07 5.14
N LYS A 39 28.49 1.67 3.95
CA LYS A 39 29.60 1.31 3.08
C LYS A 39 30.83 2.00 3.63
N VAL A 40 31.52 1.26 4.47
CA VAL A 40 32.76 1.67 5.11
C VAL A 40 33.89 1.64 4.08
N ARG A 41 34.39 2.81 3.70
CA ARG A 41 35.67 2.94 3.00
C ARG A 41 36.75 3.27 4.03
N SER A 42 37.94 2.68 3.91
CA SER A 42 39.08 3.14 4.70
C SER A 42 39.47 4.54 4.24
N ILE A 43 39.79 5.45 5.16
CA ILE A 43 40.36 6.77 4.85
C ILE A 43 41.52 6.69 3.83
N LYS A 44 42.29 5.60 3.85
CA LYS A 44 43.38 5.36 2.91
C LYS A 44 42.97 5.34 1.44
N ALA A 45 41.69 5.12 1.13
CA ALA A 45 41.16 5.14 -0.23
C ALA A 45 40.72 6.55 -0.69
N LEU A 46 40.99 7.60 0.12
CA LEU A 46 41.00 8.99 -0.30
C LEU A 46 42.40 9.48 -0.73
N TYR A 47 43.45 8.67 -0.54
CA TYR A 47 44.79 9.01 -1.03
C TYR A 47 44.85 8.87 -2.54
N GLY A 48 45.50 9.82 -3.23
CA GLY A 48 45.61 9.80 -4.69
C GLY A 48 44.29 9.97 -5.45
N VAL A 49 43.29 10.63 -4.86
CA VAL A 49 42.07 11.02 -5.59
C VAL A 49 42.46 11.94 -6.75
N GLN A 50 41.84 11.73 -7.92
CA GLN A 50 42.16 12.48 -9.14
C GLN A 50 42.02 13.99 -8.91
N GLY A 51 43.11 14.73 -9.15
CA GLY A 51 43.18 16.19 -8.94
C GLY A 51 43.64 16.62 -7.54
N MET A 52 44.05 15.69 -6.66
CA MET A 52 44.67 16.02 -5.37
C MET A 52 46.16 16.34 -5.56
N GLU A 53 46.59 17.52 -5.11
CA GLU A 53 48.00 17.90 -5.11
C GLU A 53 48.78 17.12 -4.04
N PRO A 54 50.07 16.77 -4.28
CA PRO A 54 50.88 15.98 -3.34
C PRO A 54 51.01 16.60 -1.95
N GLU A 55 51.01 17.93 -1.87
CA GLU A 55 51.12 18.70 -0.62
C GLU A 55 49.84 18.60 0.21
N ASP A 56 48.68 18.58 -0.44
CA ASP A 56 47.39 18.45 0.21
C ASP A 56 47.15 17.01 0.69
N GLU A 57 47.61 16.01 -0.07
CA GLU A 57 47.62 14.62 0.41
C GLU A 57 48.45 14.46 1.68
N LYS A 58 49.63 15.11 1.74
CA LYS A 58 50.50 15.08 2.91
C LYS A 58 49.85 15.72 4.14
N LYS A 59 49.27 16.93 3.99
CA LYS A 59 48.52 17.59 5.08
C LYS A 59 47.35 16.74 5.56
N PHE A 60 46.63 16.11 4.63
CA PHE A 60 45.50 15.24 4.95
C PHE A 60 45.96 14.03 5.79
N ARG A 61 47.06 13.38 5.41
CA ARG A 61 47.69 12.29 6.18
C ARG A 61 48.12 12.75 7.59
N GLU A 62 48.76 13.90 7.69
CA GLU A 62 49.18 14.47 8.98
C GLU A 62 47.99 14.73 9.92
N ILE A 63 46.88 15.26 9.40
CA ILE A 63 45.64 15.46 10.17
C ILE A 63 45.08 14.11 10.63
N ILE A 64 45.02 13.13 9.73
CA ILE A 64 44.49 11.79 10.04
C ILE A 64 45.30 11.11 11.15
N GLU A 65 46.63 11.14 11.06
CA GLU A 65 47.52 10.55 12.05
C GLU A 65 47.47 11.31 13.38
N LYS A 66 47.49 12.65 13.34
CA LYS A 66 47.48 13.51 14.54
C LYS A 66 46.25 13.29 15.42
N TYR A 67 45.09 13.11 14.81
CA TYR A 67 43.83 12.90 15.53
C TYR A 67 43.45 11.42 15.66
N GLU A 68 44.37 10.50 15.31
CA GLU A 68 44.13 9.05 15.28
C GLU A 68 42.81 8.69 14.57
N LEU A 69 42.51 9.40 13.48
CA LEU A 69 41.30 9.22 12.67
C LEU A 69 41.40 7.86 11.96
N THR A 70 41.03 6.82 12.68
CA THR A 70 40.78 5.46 12.18
C THR A 70 39.39 5.36 11.51
N ALA A 71 38.75 6.51 11.31
CA ALA A 71 37.37 6.64 10.90
C ALA A 71 37.15 6.12 9.48
N LYS A 72 36.60 4.92 9.41
CA LYS A 72 35.77 4.43 8.31
C LYS A 72 34.90 5.58 7.75
N ILE A 73 35.08 5.95 6.49
CA ILE A 73 34.19 6.90 5.81
C ILE A 73 32.93 6.15 5.44
N ILE A 74 31.78 6.69 5.81
CA ILE A 74 30.47 6.17 5.38
C ILE A 74 30.20 6.75 3.99
N GLU A 75 30.26 5.92 2.95
CA GLU A 75 29.71 6.29 1.65
C GLU A 75 28.17 6.26 1.75
N GLU A 76 27.57 7.45 1.83
CA GLU A 76 26.12 7.60 1.82
C GLU A 76 25.58 7.67 0.39
N TYR A 77 24.41 7.07 0.17
CA TYR A 77 23.64 7.28 -1.05
C TYR A 77 23.20 8.75 -1.14
N PRO A 78 23.05 9.33 -2.35
CA PRO A 78 22.61 10.72 -2.47
C PRO A 78 21.30 10.95 -1.72
N ALA A 79 21.30 11.89 -0.77
CA ALA A 79 20.16 12.13 0.12
C ALA A 79 18.86 12.37 -0.66
N TRP A 80 18.93 13.12 -1.77
CA TRP A 80 17.79 13.40 -2.64
C TRP A 80 17.12 12.12 -3.18
N LEU A 81 17.90 11.07 -3.48
CA LEU A 81 17.39 9.81 -4.02
C LEU A 81 16.69 9.01 -2.92
N ILE A 82 17.35 8.89 -1.77
CA ILE A 82 16.80 8.21 -0.59
C ILE A 82 15.49 8.88 -0.16
N ASP A 83 15.47 10.22 -0.08
CA ASP A 83 14.28 10.98 0.29
C ASP A 83 13.16 10.81 -0.75
N LYS A 84 13.50 10.78 -2.05
CA LYS A 84 12.52 10.52 -3.09
C LYS A 84 11.88 9.13 -2.94
N MET A 85 12.68 8.09 -2.73
CA MET A 85 12.20 6.72 -2.52
C MET A 85 11.34 6.60 -1.25
N ARG A 86 11.75 7.24 -0.14
CA ARG A 86 10.96 7.29 1.10
C ARG A 86 9.61 7.96 0.86
N ASN A 87 9.60 9.11 0.18
CA ASN A 87 8.39 9.86 -0.11
C ASN A 87 7.42 9.05 -0.99
N ASN A 88 7.91 8.38 -2.03
CA ASN A 88 7.09 7.51 -2.87
C ASN A 88 6.41 6.42 -2.04
N ILE A 89 7.17 5.67 -1.24
CA ILE A 89 6.62 4.60 -0.39
C ILE A 89 5.63 5.15 0.63
N MET A 90 5.97 6.24 1.33
CA MET A 90 5.10 6.84 2.35
C MET A 90 3.78 7.33 1.74
N ASN A 91 3.81 7.92 0.55
CA ASN A 91 2.63 8.35 -0.17
C ASN A 91 1.75 7.15 -0.57
N ILE A 92 2.35 6.09 -1.12
CA ILE A 92 1.62 4.86 -1.51
C ILE A 92 0.95 4.22 -0.27
N LEU A 93 1.69 4.09 0.83
CA LEU A 93 1.16 3.56 2.10
C LEU A 93 0.03 4.42 2.66
N HIS A 94 0.16 5.74 2.60
CA HIS A 94 -0.90 6.66 3.01
C HIS A 94 -2.15 6.48 2.14
N SER A 95 -2.01 6.51 0.82
CA SER A 95 -3.10 6.30 -0.13
C SER A 95 -3.79 4.95 0.06
N MET A 96 -3.03 3.88 0.32
CA MET A 96 -3.59 2.55 0.60
C MET A 96 -4.53 2.61 1.81
N ILE A 97 -4.09 3.16 2.94
CA ILE A 97 -4.93 3.27 4.15
C ILE A 97 -6.15 4.17 3.91
N MET A 98 -5.98 5.28 3.19
CA MET A 98 -7.10 6.18 2.87
C MET A 98 -8.13 5.49 1.97
N ASN A 99 -7.71 4.80 0.92
CA ASN A 99 -8.61 4.05 0.05
C ASN A 99 -9.37 2.95 0.79
N ILE A 100 -8.69 2.19 1.66
CA ILE A 100 -9.36 1.18 2.49
C ILE A 100 -10.38 1.83 3.42
N THR A 101 -10.03 2.95 4.05
CA THR A 101 -10.92 3.69 4.95
C THR A 101 -12.15 4.22 4.20
N GLN A 102 -11.96 4.84 3.03
CA GLN A 102 -13.04 5.34 2.18
C GLN A 102 -13.98 4.23 1.74
N ALA A 103 -13.44 3.10 1.27
CA ALA A 103 -14.25 1.94 0.91
C ALA A 103 -15.08 1.43 2.10
N ASN A 104 -14.49 1.39 3.30
CA ASN A 104 -15.17 0.87 4.49
C ASN A 104 -16.26 1.81 5.03
N THR A 105 -16.15 3.12 4.77
CA THR A 105 -17.15 4.14 5.17
C THR A 105 -18.42 4.10 4.32
N ILE A 106 -18.35 3.57 3.09
CA ILE A 106 -19.50 3.48 2.19
C ILE A 106 -20.30 2.22 2.53
N TYR A 107 -21.60 2.36 2.83
CA TYR A 107 -22.54 1.26 3.08
C TYR A 107 -23.57 1.19 1.95
N PRO A 108 -23.31 0.43 0.86
CA PRO A 108 -24.10 0.57 -0.35
C PRO A 108 -25.58 0.18 -0.18
N VAL A 109 -26.48 1.10 -0.56
CA VAL A 109 -27.93 0.84 -0.67
C VAL A 109 -28.44 0.89 -2.11
N CYS A 110 -27.63 1.37 -3.04
CA CYS A 110 -27.91 1.42 -4.48
C CYS A 110 -26.68 1.01 -5.30
N GLU A 111 -26.85 0.74 -6.60
CA GLU A 111 -25.74 0.32 -7.47
C GLU A 111 -24.60 1.35 -7.53
N SER A 112 -24.94 2.65 -7.54
CA SER A 112 -23.93 3.72 -7.62
C SER A 112 -22.94 3.66 -6.45
N GLU A 113 -23.43 3.63 -5.22
CA GLU A 113 -22.61 3.55 -4.01
C GLU A 113 -21.77 2.26 -3.96
N PHE A 114 -22.32 1.16 -4.50
CA PHE A 114 -21.57 -0.09 -4.60
C PHE A 114 -20.35 0.06 -5.52
N TYR A 115 -20.50 0.73 -6.67
CA TYR A 115 -19.38 0.98 -7.57
C TYR A 115 -18.38 1.98 -6.99
N ASP A 116 -18.84 2.99 -6.24
CA ASP A 116 -17.93 3.90 -5.52
C ASP A 116 -17.05 3.15 -4.51
N ARG A 117 -17.67 2.30 -3.67
CA ARG A 117 -16.93 1.41 -2.76
C ARG A 117 -15.97 0.49 -3.51
N ARG A 118 -16.41 -0.08 -4.64
CA ARG A 118 -15.59 -0.97 -5.48
C ARG A 118 -14.36 -0.27 -6.04
N ASN A 119 -14.48 1.00 -6.43
CA ASN A 119 -13.39 1.80 -6.97
C ASN A 119 -12.30 2.02 -5.91
N PHE A 120 -12.68 2.40 -4.69
CA PHE A 120 -11.72 2.54 -3.59
C PHE A 120 -11.02 1.21 -3.25
N GLN A 121 -11.74 0.08 -3.27
CA GLN A 121 -11.11 -1.24 -3.10
C GLN A 121 -10.10 -1.55 -4.21
N ASN A 122 -10.43 -1.25 -5.48
CA ASN A 122 -9.50 -1.42 -6.60
C ASN A 122 -8.27 -0.52 -6.44
N HIS A 123 -8.44 0.73 -6.01
CA HIS A 123 -7.32 1.63 -5.75
C HIS A 123 -6.42 1.13 -4.62
N ALA A 124 -6.99 0.61 -3.52
CA ALA A 124 -6.21 0.02 -2.44
C ALA A 124 -5.36 -1.18 -2.92
N ILE A 125 -5.94 -2.05 -3.76
CA ILE A 125 -5.20 -3.16 -4.40
C ILE A 125 -4.09 -2.59 -5.28
N GLY A 126 -4.40 -1.59 -6.11
CA GLY A 126 -3.42 -0.90 -6.95
C GLY A 126 -2.26 -0.28 -6.17
N ASN A 127 -2.52 0.29 -4.98
CA ASN A 127 -1.47 0.80 -4.11
C ASN A 127 -0.54 -0.31 -3.61
N CYS A 128 -1.06 -1.50 -3.31
CA CYS A 128 -0.22 -2.64 -2.93
C CYS A 128 0.70 -3.08 -4.08
N GLU A 129 0.18 -3.14 -5.31
CA GLU A 129 0.97 -3.48 -6.51
C GLU A 129 2.04 -2.42 -6.78
N GLN A 130 1.71 -1.13 -6.63
CA GLN A 130 2.69 -0.03 -6.71
C GLN A 130 3.78 -0.15 -5.65
N LEU A 131 3.41 -0.59 -4.44
CA LEU A 131 4.38 -0.79 -3.36
C LEU A 131 5.36 -1.91 -3.68
N LEU A 132 4.89 -3.03 -4.26
CA LEU A 132 5.77 -4.09 -4.76
C LEU A 132 6.75 -3.56 -5.82
N GLN A 133 6.26 -2.75 -6.76
CA GLN A 133 7.09 -2.16 -7.80
C GLN A 133 8.19 -1.23 -7.23
N GLU A 134 7.85 -0.37 -6.28
CA GLU A 134 8.84 0.50 -5.61
C GLU A 134 9.87 -0.32 -4.81
N MET A 135 9.44 -1.39 -4.14
CA MET A 135 10.37 -2.28 -3.42
C MET A 135 11.36 -2.96 -4.37
N GLN A 136 10.89 -3.43 -5.53
CA GLN A 136 11.76 -4.01 -6.56
C GLN A 136 12.73 -2.97 -7.14
N TYR A 137 12.28 -1.73 -7.35
CA TYR A 137 13.13 -0.65 -7.80
C TYR A 137 14.22 -0.29 -6.78
N ILE A 138 13.89 -0.27 -5.48
CA ILE A 138 14.89 -0.05 -4.42
C ILE A 138 15.94 -1.16 -4.42
N ILE A 139 15.52 -2.42 -4.53
CA ILE A 139 16.44 -3.58 -4.58
C ILE A 139 17.38 -3.49 -5.80
N SER A 140 16.93 -2.93 -6.93
CA SER A 140 17.77 -2.84 -8.13
C SER A 140 18.79 -1.71 -8.11
N ILE A 141 18.59 -0.69 -7.27
CA ILE A 141 19.45 0.49 -7.18
C ILE A 141 20.35 0.46 -5.95
N ILE A 142 19.81 0.02 -4.82
CA ILE A 142 20.47 0.08 -3.52
C ILE A 142 20.88 -1.35 -3.12
N PRO A 143 22.09 -1.56 -2.58
CA PRO A 143 22.64 -2.85 -2.16
C PRO A 143 22.02 -3.28 -0.82
N VAL A 144 20.70 -3.35 -0.81
CA VAL A 144 19.92 -3.90 0.30
C VAL A 144 19.99 -5.42 0.26
N ASP A 145 19.83 -6.03 1.43
CA ASP A 145 19.71 -7.47 1.54
C ASP A 145 18.32 -7.91 1.05
N ALA A 146 18.24 -8.40 -0.19
CA ALA A 146 16.99 -8.84 -0.81
C ALA A 146 16.26 -9.92 0.02
N GLN A 147 16.98 -10.78 0.76
CA GLN A 147 16.35 -11.78 1.62
C GLN A 147 15.59 -11.14 2.78
N LYS A 148 16.09 -10.01 3.31
CA LYS A 148 15.37 -9.27 4.35
C LYS A 148 14.11 -8.59 3.81
N TYR A 149 14.04 -8.35 2.51
CA TYR A 149 12.90 -7.74 1.83
C TYR A 149 11.75 -8.71 1.58
N MET A 150 12.03 -10.00 1.45
CA MET A 150 11.01 -11.04 1.22
C MET A 150 9.88 -10.99 2.24
N ARG A 151 10.18 -10.71 3.52
CA ARG A 151 9.14 -10.57 4.55
C ARG A 151 8.11 -9.49 4.21
N TYR A 152 8.55 -8.38 3.60
CA TYR A 152 7.66 -7.28 3.26
C TYR A 152 6.86 -7.63 2.01
N VAL A 153 7.51 -8.26 1.02
CA VAL A 153 6.84 -8.78 -0.18
C VAL A 153 5.71 -9.73 0.22
N ASP A 154 5.99 -10.72 1.08
CA ASP A 154 5.00 -11.69 1.55
C ASP A 154 3.82 -11.00 2.25
N THR A 155 4.09 -9.99 3.08
CA THR A 155 3.03 -9.23 3.76
C THR A 155 2.19 -8.40 2.78
N ILE A 156 2.80 -7.83 1.73
CA ILE A 156 2.08 -7.09 0.67
C ILE A 156 1.22 -8.05 -0.16
N GLU A 157 1.75 -9.19 -0.57
CA GLU A 157 0.99 -10.21 -1.31
C GLU A 157 -0.18 -10.74 -0.49
N LYS A 158 0.03 -10.94 0.82
CA LYS A 158 -1.06 -11.26 1.75
C LYS A 158 -2.12 -10.15 1.77
N GLU A 159 -1.72 -8.89 1.83
CA GLU A 159 -2.66 -7.76 1.79
C GLU A 159 -3.48 -7.75 0.50
N ILE A 160 -2.84 -7.96 -0.65
CA ILE A 160 -3.51 -8.07 -1.95
C ILE A 160 -4.55 -9.19 -1.93
N ALA A 161 -4.22 -10.36 -1.38
CA ALA A 161 -5.14 -11.48 -1.27
C ALA A 161 -6.34 -11.15 -0.36
N LEU A 162 -6.10 -10.49 0.78
CA LEU A 162 -7.15 -10.04 1.70
C LEU A 162 -8.09 -9.03 1.05
N LEU A 163 -7.56 -8.01 0.37
CA LEU A 163 -8.34 -6.99 -0.33
C LEU A 163 -9.14 -7.58 -1.50
N LYS A 164 -8.54 -8.49 -2.28
CA LYS A 164 -9.25 -9.23 -3.34
C LYS A 164 -10.38 -10.08 -2.76
N GLY A 165 -10.16 -10.70 -1.60
CA GLY A 165 -11.17 -11.46 -0.84
C GLY A 165 -12.34 -10.59 -0.39
N TRP A 166 -12.05 -9.45 0.24
CA TRP A 166 -13.05 -8.47 0.68
C TRP A 166 -13.88 -7.93 -0.48
N ARG A 167 -13.22 -7.51 -1.55
CA ARG A 167 -13.87 -7.06 -2.79
C ARG A 167 -14.79 -8.13 -3.37
N LYS A 168 -14.38 -9.41 -3.35
CA LYS A 168 -15.21 -10.53 -3.83
C LYS A 168 -16.42 -10.77 -2.92
N SER A 169 -16.28 -10.65 -1.60
CA SER A 169 -17.41 -10.84 -0.68
C SER A 169 -18.52 -9.82 -0.89
N ASP A 170 -18.17 -8.61 -1.32
CA ASP A 170 -19.12 -7.52 -1.56
C ASP A 170 -20.06 -7.80 -2.74
N ASN A 171 -19.75 -8.76 -3.64
CA ASN A 171 -20.67 -9.13 -4.74
C ASN A 171 -22.07 -9.55 -4.24
N LYS A 172 -22.17 -10.05 -2.99
CA LYS A 172 -23.47 -10.38 -2.36
C LYS A 172 -24.32 -9.13 -2.11
N ILE A 173 -23.70 -7.97 -1.87
CA ILE A 173 -24.37 -6.69 -1.65
C ILE A 173 -25.06 -6.26 -2.93
N LEU A 174 -24.34 -6.25 -4.06
CA LEU A 174 -24.90 -5.90 -5.37
C LEU A 174 -26.10 -6.79 -5.74
N LYS A 175 -26.01 -8.10 -5.46
CA LYS A 175 -27.12 -9.02 -5.70
C LYS A 175 -28.38 -8.60 -4.93
N LYS A 176 -28.24 -8.28 -3.64
CA LYS A 176 -29.35 -7.83 -2.79
C LYS A 176 -29.94 -6.50 -3.27
N ILE A 177 -29.10 -5.54 -3.66
CA ILE A 177 -29.53 -4.25 -4.18
C ILE A 177 -30.43 -4.45 -5.41
N LYS A 178 -29.97 -5.25 -6.38
CA LYS A 178 -30.74 -5.57 -7.58
C LYS A 178 -32.08 -6.27 -7.29
N GLU A 179 -32.08 -7.21 -6.35
CA GLU A 179 -33.32 -7.88 -5.89
C GLU A 179 -34.30 -6.88 -5.26
N THR A 180 -33.81 -5.93 -4.46
CA THR A 180 -34.63 -4.89 -3.84
C THR A 180 -35.19 -3.90 -4.85
N GLU A 181 -34.39 -3.48 -5.84
CA GLU A 181 -34.83 -2.57 -6.91
C GLU A 181 -35.85 -3.21 -7.84
N ALA A 182 -35.69 -4.49 -8.17
CA ALA A 182 -36.66 -5.25 -8.95
C ALA A 182 -38.02 -5.34 -8.24
N LYS A 183 -38.03 -5.67 -6.95
CA LYS A 183 -39.26 -5.73 -6.14
C LYS A 183 -39.99 -4.39 -6.10
N LYS A 184 -39.26 -3.29 -5.86
CA LYS A 184 -39.84 -1.93 -5.88
C LYS A 184 -40.46 -1.58 -7.23
N THR A 185 -39.83 -2.00 -8.31
CA THR A 185 -40.33 -1.77 -9.68
C THR A 185 -41.60 -2.57 -9.96
N GLU A 186 -41.66 -3.82 -9.52
CA GLU A 186 -42.87 -4.66 -9.62
C GLU A 186 -44.03 -4.09 -8.80
N GLU A 187 -43.78 -3.66 -7.56
CA GLU A 187 -44.78 -3.03 -6.70
C GLU A 187 -45.30 -1.71 -7.30
N ALA A 188 -44.41 -0.89 -7.87
CA ALA A 188 -44.79 0.35 -8.54
C ALA A 188 -45.66 0.11 -9.78
N LYS A 189 -45.36 -0.93 -10.57
CA LYS A 189 -46.18 -1.33 -11.72
C LYS A 189 -47.58 -1.77 -11.30
N LYS A 190 -47.69 -2.64 -10.28
CA LYS A 190 -48.99 -3.10 -9.75
C LYS A 190 -49.84 -1.93 -9.23
N THR A 191 -49.22 -1.00 -8.50
CA THR A 191 -49.91 0.19 -7.97
C THR A 191 -50.37 1.14 -9.09
N ALA A 192 -49.61 1.24 -10.19
CA ALA A 192 -49.98 2.06 -11.34
C ALA A 192 -51.13 1.43 -12.15
N GLU A 193 -51.12 0.10 -12.31
CA GLU A 193 -52.20 -0.67 -12.94
C GLU A 193 -53.51 -0.51 -12.15
N GLU A 194 -53.50 -0.71 -10.83
CA GLU A 194 -54.67 -0.54 -9.95
C GLU A 194 -55.30 0.86 -10.02
N LYS A 195 -54.47 1.92 -10.03
CA LYS A 195 -54.94 3.31 -10.17
C LYS A 195 -55.53 3.62 -11.55
N SER A 196 -55.03 2.97 -12.60
CA SER A 196 -55.57 3.13 -13.96
C SER A 196 -56.93 2.45 -14.12
N THR A 197 -57.15 1.30 -13.45
CA THR A 197 -58.43 0.60 -13.48
C THR A 197 -59.52 1.38 -12.73
N SER A 198 -59.20 1.94 -11.55
CA SER A 198 -60.18 2.72 -10.75
C SER A 198 -60.62 4.04 -11.38
N GLN A 199 -59.78 4.69 -12.21
CA GLN A 199 -60.14 5.92 -12.92
C GLN A 199 -61.03 5.69 -14.16
N THR A 200 -61.11 4.45 -14.64
CA THR A 200 -61.92 4.11 -15.82
C THR A 200 -63.37 3.84 -15.43
N ASP A 201 -63.59 3.33 -14.21
CA ASP A 201 -64.93 3.06 -13.67
C ASP A 201 -65.70 4.32 -13.22
N GLU A 202 -65.00 5.39 -12.81
CA GLU A 202 -65.65 6.67 -12.42
C GLU A 202 -66.14 7.52 -13.61
N LYS A 203 -65.71 7.22 -14.85
CA LYS A 203 -66.13 7.97 -16.06
C LYS A 203 -67.31 7.37 -16.81
N GLN A 204 -67.91 6.30 -16.30
CA GLN A 204 -69.07 5.63 -16.91
C GLN A 204 -70.39 5.83 -16.15
N VAL A 205 -70.45 6.75 -15.17
CA VAL A 205 -71.68 7.14 -14.44
C VAL A 205 -72.10 8.56 -14.80
#